data_AF-A0A8T3Q938-F1
#
_entry.id   AF-A0A8T3Q938-F1
#
_cell.length_a   1.000
_cell.length_b   1.000
_cell.length_c   1.000
_cell.angle_alpha   90.00
_cell.angle_beta   90.00
_cell.angle_gamma   90.00
#
_symmetry.space_group_name_H-M   'P 1'
#
loop_
_entity.id
_entity.type
_entity.pdbx_description
1 polymer ?
#
loop_
_entity_poly.entity_id
_entity_poly.type
_entity_poly.pdbx_seq_one_letter_code
_entity_poly.pdbx_strand_id
1 'polypeptide(L)'
;MFATLLGPLPSGAIIEGGSPEAALDAALQLQLEHGLEPLSVAGWTHPSGDPVATWRAAAARTDVLVKAELCGPWSSQGPEATAGATYAGLDTNVAATRANVLALIDSGCRWIEIHEPSAASIGTDAEARTRFADAHTALTDGLTSTTPGLHLGLAIVGGSADAVGIDVILAGTYASLAVDLIDGPDNWRLVTEAPADCGIVCGVIATRAGSDDRPELPIWAANYAASTRGRGMDRVGLATSGSLAALPWQAAALKVQRLGEAARLAAAPRAELLPRLDPRAVDIRSAALGRYDPPGDRPTRRRSS
;
A
#
# COMPACT_ATOMS: atom_id res chain seq x y z
N MET A 1 2.36 -4.59 13.90
CA MET A 1 2.30 -3.48 12.91
C MET A 1 3.51 -3.55 11.99
N PHE A 2 3.32 -3.19 10.72
CA PHE A 2 4.40 -3.04 9.75
C PHE A 2 4.19 -1.83 8.83
N ALA A 3 5.16 -1.53 7.96
CA ALA A 3 5.03 -0.54 6.88
C ALA A 3 5.48 -1.09 5.54
N THR A 4 4.80 -0.75 4.45
CA THR A 4 5.14 -1.22 3.09
C THR A 4 4.78 -0.18 2.02
N LEU A 5 5.07 -0.43 0.75
CA LEU A 5 4.69 0.43 -0.37
C LEU A 5 3.44 -0.14 -1.08
N LEU A 6 2.54 0.70 -1.58
CA LEU A 6 1.41 0.27 -2.44
C LEU A 6 1.55 0.73 -3.89
N GLY A 7 2.77 0.97 -4.34
CA GLY A 7 3.02 1.41 -5.70
C GLY A 7 4.49 1.71 -5.97
N PRO A 8 4.80 2.10 -7.21
CA PRO A 8 6.17 2.24 -7.66
C PRO A 8 6.86 3.45 -7.03
N LEU A 9 8.17 3.33 -6.83
CA LEU A 9 9.05 4.47 -6.60
C LEU A 9 9.44 5.10 -7.95
N PRO A 10 9.95 6.34 -7.95
CA PRO A 10 10.49 6.94 -9.17
C PRO A 10 11.53 6.01 -9.80
N SER A 11 11.30 5.67 -11.08
CA SER A 11 12.31 4.98 -11.88
C SER A 11 13.53 5.87 -12.09
N GLY A 12 13.33 7.20 -12.06
CA GLY A 12 14.35 8.24 -12.03
C GLY A 12 15.44 8.08 -13.09
N ALA A 13 15.16 7.60 -14.30
CA ALA A 13 16.19 7.20 -15.28
C ALA A 13 17.33 6.38 -14.61
N ILE A 14 16.93 5.43 -13.77
CA ILE A 14 17.70 4.41 -13.05
C ILE A 14 18.79 4.98 -12.09
N ILE A 15 18.53 6.16 -11.49
CA ILE A 15 19.44 6.93 -10.59
C ILE A 15 20.58 7.64 -11.36
N GLU A 16 20.28 8.17 -12.55
CA GLU A 16 21.19 8.92 -13.45
C GLU A 16 22.22 8.06 -14.22
N GLY A 17 21.80 6.93 -14.81
CA GLY A 17 22.61 6.12 -15.74
C GLY A 17 23.06 4.73 -15.26
N GLY A 18 22.51 4.26 -14.13
CA GLY A 18 22.73 2.91 -13.62
C GLY A 18 22.03 1.80 -14.43
N SER A 19 22.35 0.54 -14.13
CA SER A 19 21.65 -0.62 -14.70
C SER A 19 20.30 -0.85 -14.01
N PRO A 20 19.30 -1.48 -14.65
CA PRO A 20 18.01 -1.78 -14.02
C PRO A 20 18.14 -2.44 -12.64
N GLU A 21 19.13 -3.31 -12.46
CA GLU A 21 19.43 -3.98 -11.19
C GLU A 21 19.85 -2.99 -10.11
N ALA A 22 20.59 -1.93 -10.45
CA ALA A 22 20.97 -0.88 -9.50
C ALA A 22 19.74 -0.09 -8.99
N ALA A 23 18.71 0.09 -9.82
CA ALA A 23 17.45 0.69 -9.36
C ALA A 23 16.70 -0.24 -8.39
N LEU A 24 16.68 -1.55 -8.65
CA LEU A 24 16.12 -2.52 -7.71
C LEU A 24 16.88 -2.48 -6.38
N ASP A 25 18.21 -2.52 -6.42
CA ASP A 25 19.07 -2.49 -5.22
C ASP A 25 18.81 -1.23 -4.39
N ALA A 26 18.76 -0.05 -5.03
CA ALA A 26 18.48 1.19 -4.32
C ALA A 26 17.07 1.25 -3.73
N ALA A 27 16.06 0.74 -4.44
CA ALA A 27 14.69 0.68 -3.95
C ALA A 27 14.57 -0.25 -2.72
N LEU A 28 15.23 -1.41 -2.75
CA LEU A 28 15.25 -2.34 -1.61
C LEU A 28 16.04 -1.75 -0.43
N GLN A 29 17.21 -1.15 -0.70
CA GLN A 29 18.04 -0.53 0.33
C GLN A 29 17.32 0.61 1.05
N LEU A 30 16.62 1.48 0.32
CA LEU A 30 15.83 2.57 0.91
C LEU A 30 14.73 2.04 1.84
N GLN A 31 14.05 0.97 1.45
CA GLN A 31 13.00 0.35 2.26
C GLN A 31 13.59 -0.30 3.52
N LEU A 32 14.70 -1.04 3.38
CA LEU A 32 15.42 -1.68 4.48
C LEU A 32 15.95 -0.65 5.49
N GLU A 33 16.58 0.43 5.02
CA GLU A 33 17.12 1.50 5.86
C GLU A 33 16.04 2.15 6.74
N HIS A 34 14.80 2.17 6.25
CA HIS A 34 13.67 2.76 6.96
C HIS A 34 12.72 1.73 7.57
N GLY A 35 13.12 0.46 7.64
CA GLY A 35 12.40 -0.59 8.37
C GLY A 35 11.04 -0.95 7.78
N LEU A 36 10.88 -0.84 6.45
CA LEU A 36 9.69 -1.35 5.77
C LEU A 36 9.78 -2.88 5.67
N GLU A 37 8.64 -3.54 5.86
CA GLU A 37 8.44 -4.97 5.70
C GLU A 37 6.93 -5.25 5.51
N PRO A 38 6.50 -6.08 4.53
CA PRO A 38 7.32 -6.65 3.48
C PRO A 38 7.87 -5.56 2.55
N LEU A 39 9.02 -5.85 1.95
CA LEU A 39 9.59 -5.03 0.88
C LEU A 39 8.80 -5.22 -0.41
N SER A 40 8.76 -4.18 -1.24
CA SER A 40 8.22 -4.17 -2.59
C SER A 40 9.35 -4.03 -3.62
N VAL A 41 9.15 -4.55 -4.84
CA VAL A 41 10.03 -4.26 -5.99
C VAL A 41 9.85 -2.83 -6.52
N ALA A 42 8.88 -2.08 -5.97
CA ALA A 42 8.68 -0.67 -6.20
C ALA A 42 8.56 -0.30 -7.69
N GLY A 43 7.86 -1.12 -8.47
CA GLY A 43 7.65 -0.92 -9.91
C GLY A 43 8.79 -1.39 -10.82
N TRP A 44 9.85 -1.96 -10.25
CA TRP A 44 10.87 -2.62 -11.05
C TRP A 44 10.32 -3.93 -11.62
N THR A 45 10.62 -4.18 -12.90
CA THR A 45 10.22 -5.41 -13.61
C THR A 45 11.45 -6.09 -14.20
N HIS A 46 11.54 -7.40 -14.01
CA HIS A 46 12.61 -8.19 -14.64
C HIS A 46 12.50 -8.10 -16.19
N PRO A 47 13.62 -8.14 -16.95
CA PRO A 47 13.59 -8.01 -18.41
C PRO A 47 12.69 -9.02 -19.15
N SER A 48 12.39 -10.17 -18.54
CA SER A 48 11.45 -11.16 -19.11
C SER A 48 9.97 -10.76 -18.98
N GLY A 49 9.65 -9.76 -18.16
CA GLY A 49 8.27 -9.42 -17.80
C GLY A 49 7.56 -10.43 -16.91
N ASP A 50 8.25 -11.51 -16.49
CA ASP A 50 7.68 -12.56 -15.65
C ASP A 50 7.60 -12.10 -14.18
N PRO A 51 6.41 -12.13 -13.55
CA PRO A 51 6.24 -11.79 -12.13
C PRO A 51 7.08 -12.67 -11.20
N VAL A 52 7.27 -13.95 -11.52
CA VAL A 52 8.07 -14.87 -10.69
C VAL A 52 9.55 -14.48 -10.76
N ALA A 53 10.08 -14.24 -11.95
CA ALA A 53 11.44 -13.76 -12.12
C ALA A 53 11.66 -12.40 -11.42
N THR A 54 10.66 -11.51 -11.50
CA THR A 54 10.69 -10.20 -10.83
C THR A 54 10.78 -10.35 -9.31
N TRP A 55 9.89 -11.15 -8.72
CA TRP A 55 9.91 -11.41 -7.28
C TRP A 55 11.21 -12.12 -6.83
N ARG A 56 11.65 -13.17 -7.54
CA ARG A 56 12.87 -13.91 -7.21
C ARG A 56 14.11 -13.02 -7.23
N ALA A 57 14.21 -12.10 -8.18
CA ALA A 57 15.32 -11.17 -8.26
C ALA A 57 15.41 -10.33 -6.97
N ALA A 58 14.29 -9.81 -6.46
CA ALA A 58 14.27 -9.04 -5.22
C ALA A 58 14.48 -9.92 -3.97
N ALA A 59 13.79 -11.05 -3.90
CA ALA A 59 13.91 -11.98 -2.77
C ALA A 59 15.33 -12.55 -2.59
N ALA A 60 16.10 -12.68 -3.67
CA ALA A 60 17.50 -13.14 -3.59
C ALA A 60 18.49 -12.10 -3.02
N ARG A 61 18.06 -10.85 -2.80
CA ARG A 61 18.92 -9.73 -2.34
C ARG A 61 18.76 -9.42 -0.85
N THR A 62 17.84 -10.07 -0.16
CA THR A 62 17.52 -9.76 1.23
C THR A 62 17.02 -11.01 1.96
N ASP A 63 17.20 -11.04 3.28
CA ASP A 63 16.60 -12.06 4.15
C ASP A 63 15.23 -11.63 4.69
N VAL A 64 14.83 -10.38 4.45
CA VAL A 64 13.53 -9.82 4.86
C VAL A 64 12.44 -10.21 3.85
N LEU A 65 11.21 -10.34 4.32
CA LEU A 65 10.09 -10.71 3.47
C LEU A 65 9.89 -9.71 2.31
N VAL A 66 9.80 -10.23 1.08
CA VAL A 66 9.47 -9.46 -0.13
C VAL A 66 8.11 -9.91 -0.64
N LYS A 67 7.19 -8.95 -0.84
CA LYS A 67 5.90 -9.23 -1.47
C LYS A 67 6.00 -9.17 -3.00
N ALA A 68 5.23 -10.03 -3.66
CA ALA A 68 4.98 -9.91 -5.10
C ALA A 68 3.74 -9.05 -5.34
N GLU A 69 3.75 -8.25 -6.39
CA GLU A 69 2.66 -7.35 -6.77
C GLU A 69 2.16 -7.76 -8.16
N LEU A 70 0.86 -7.95 -8.30
CA LEU A 70 0.22 -8.29 -9.57
C LEU A 70 -0.89 -7.29 -9.88
N CYS A 71 -1.03 -6.91 -11.15
CA CYS A 71 -2.24 -6.23 -11.60
C CYS A 71 -3.41 -7.21 -11.53
N GLY A 72 -4.51 -6.77 -10.92
CA GLY A 72 -5.70 -7.59 -10.79
C GLY A 72 -6.50 -7.70 -12.11
N PRO A 73 -7.40 -8.69 -12.20
CA PRO A 73 -8.12 -8.98 -13.42
C PRO A 73 -9.00 -7.83 -13.91
N TRP A 74 -9.56 -7.03 -12.99
CA TRP A 74 -10.44 -5.91 -13.33
C TRP A 74 -9.65 -4.74 -13.92
N SER A 75 -8.58 -4.32 -13.25
CA SER A 75 -7.72 -3.22 -13.70
C SER A 75 -6.94 -3.58 -14.98
N SER A 76 -6.71 -4.87 -15.22
CA SER A 76 -6.11 -5.36 -16.46
C SER A 76 -7.02 -5.23 -17.68
N GLN A 77 -8.31 -4.88 -17.52
CA GLN A 77 -9.17 -4.53 -18.68
C GLN A 77 -8.78 -3.19 -19.32
N GLY A 78 -8.08 -2.33 -18.58
CA GLY A 78 -7.77 -0.97 -19.01
C GLY A 78 -8.95 0.01 -18.87
N PRO A 79 -8.68 1.33 -18.91
CA PRO A 79 -9.68 2.37 -18.62
C PRO A 79 -10.80 2.46 -19.68
N GLU A 80 -10.55 2.03 -20.92
CA GLU A 80 -11.53 2.07 -22.01
C GLU A 80 -12.62 0.99 -21.86
N ALA A 81 -12.28 -0.18 -21.30
CA ALA A 81 -13.22 -1.28 -21.12
C ALA A 81 -14.26 -0.99 -20.02
N THR A 82 -13.89 -0.21 -19.01
CA THR A 82 -14.76 0.18 -17.89
C THR A 82 -15.80 1.25 -18.26
N ALA A 83 -15.64 1.95 -19.38
CA ALA A 83 -16.50 3.08 -19.77
C ALA A 83 -17.60 2.74 -20.80
N GLY A 84 -17.65 1.49 -21.31
CA GLY A 84 -18.57 1.09 -22.39
C GLY A 84 -18.93 -0.40 -22.46
N ALA A 85 -18.61 -1.16 -21.40
CA ALA A 85 -18.98 -2.56 -21.11
C ALA A 85 -18.93 -3.55 -22.28
N THR A 86 -17.71 -3.93 -22.67
CA THR A 86 -17.47 -5.33 -23.02
C THR A 86 -16.51 -5.93 -22.01
N TYR A 87 -17.03 -6.74 -21.09
CA TYR A 87 -16.23 -7.52 -20.13
C TYR A 87 -15.57 -8.75 -20.78
N ALA A 88 -15.41 -8.74 -22.11
CA ALA A 88 -15.02 -9.89 -22.91
C ALA A 88 -13.62 -10.43 -22.56
N GLY A 89 -12.77 -9.60 -21.94
CA GLY A 89 -11.45 -10.00 -21.47
C GLY A 89 -11.39 -10.45 -20.01
N LEU A 90 -12.48 -10.36 -19.24
CA LEU A 90 -12.41 -10.53 -17.77
C LEU A 90 -12.02 -11.94 -17.38
N ASP A 91 -12.64 -12.96 -17.98
CA ASP A 91 -12.33 -14.37 -17.70
C ASP A 91 -10.87 -14.71 -18.08
N THR A 92 -10.40 -14.18 -19.21
CA THR A 92 -8.99 -14.33 -19.64
C THR A 92 -8.04 -13.70 -18.64
N ASN A 93 -8.35 -12.49 -18.15
CA ASN A 93 -7.54 -11.81 -17.15
C ASN A 93 -7.57 -12.54 -15.81
N VAL A 94 -8.72 -13.05 -15.37
CA VAL A 94 -8.82 -13.89 -14.16
C VAL A 94 -7.92 -15.12 -14.29
N ALA A 95 -7.99 -15.83 -15.40
CA ALA A 95 -7.16 -17.02 -15.65
C ALA A 95 -5.66 -16.66 -15.65
N ALA A 96 -5.27 -15.56 -16.30
CA ALA A 96 -3.89 -15.10 -16.37
C ALA A 96 -3.35 -14.67 -14.98
N THR A 97 -4.09 -13.85 -14.23
CA THR A 97 -3.70 -13.44 -12.88
C THR A 97 -3.62 -14.64 -11.95
N ARG A 98 -4.59 -15.57 -12.01
CA ARG A 98 -4.56 -16.80 -11.21
C ARG A 98 -3.35 -17.68 -11.52
N ALA A 99 -3.00 -17.84 -12.80
CA ALA A 99 -1.81 -18.57 -13.20
C ALA A 99 -0.53 -17.95 -12.61
N ASN A 100 -0.41 -16.62 -12.61
CA ASN A 100 0.71 -15.92 -11.99
C ASN A 100 0.75 -16.10 -10.47
N VAL A 101 -0.41 -16.05 -9.79
CA VAL A 101 -0.50 -16.32 -8.35
C VAL A 101 -0.02 -17.73 -8.02
N LEU A 102 -0.48 -18.74 -8.75
CA LEU A 102 -0.06 -20.13 -8.55
C LEU A 102 1.44 -20.31 -8.82
N ALA A 103 1.97 -19.71 -9.88
CA ALA A 103 3.40 -19.78 -10.18
C ALA A 103 4.28 -19.12 -9.09
N LEU A 104 3.81 -18.02 -8.49
CA LEU A 104 4.47 -17.38 -7.35
C LEU A 104 4.43 -18.28 -6.11
N ILE A 105 3.28 -18.90 -5.81
CA ILE A 105 3.13 -19.85 -4.71
C ILE A 105 4.08 -21.04 -4.88
N ASP A 106 4.10 -21.67 -6.06
CA ASP A 106 4.98 -22.80 -6.39
C ASP A 106 6.47 -22.42 -6.30
N SER A 107 6.77 -21.14 -6.48
CA SER A 107 8.11 -20.58 -6.35
C SER A 107 8.52 -20.24 -4.91
N GLY A 108 7.61 -20.43 -3.94
CA GLY A 108 7.82 -20.16 -2.52
C GLY A 108 7.46 -18.74 -2.08
N CYS A 109 6.82 -17.93 -2.93
CA CYS A 109 6.36 -16.61 -2.54
C CYS A 109 5.24 -16.71 -1.50
N ARG A 110 5.41 -16.03 -0.37
CA ARG A 110 4.49 -16.12 0.78
C ARG A 110 3.58 -14.91 0.96
N TRP A 111 3.87 -13.82 0.27
CA TRP A 111 3.05 -12.61 0.30
C TRP A 111 2.83 -12.10 -1.11
N ILE A 112 1.58 -12.09 -1.55
CA ILE A 112 1.18 -11.66 -2.89
C ILE A 112 0.09 -10.61 -2.73
N GLU A 113 0.23 -9.48 -3.41
CA GLU A 113 -0.74 -8.39 -3.42
C GLU A 113 -1.34 -8.24 -4.82
N ILE A 114 -2.66 -8.25 -4.90
CA ILE A 114 -3.42 -7.99 -6.12
C ILE A 114 -3.84 -6.53 -6.12
N HIS A 115 -3.39 -5.76 -7.11
CA HIS A 115 -3.68 -4.34 -7.22
C HIS A 115 -4.86 -4.10 -8.15
N GLU A 116 -5.90 -3.45 -7.62
CA GLU A 116 -7.12 -3.09 -8.33
C GLU A 116 -7.43 -1.57 -8.28
N PRO A 117 -6.55 -0.70 -8.82
CA PRO A 117 -6.81 0.74 -8.83
C PRO A 117 -8.10 1.11 -9.60
N SER A 118 -8.48 0.36 -10.63
CA SER A 118 -9.71 0.59 -11.39
C SER A 118 -10.98 0.16 -10.65
N ALA A 119 -10.89 -0.44 -9.47
CA ALA A 119 -12.06 -0.70 -8.64
C ALA A 119 -12.74 0.61 -8.17
N ALA A 120 -11.98 1.69 -8.03
CA ALA A 120 -12.51 3.00 -7.63
C ALA A 120 -13.51 3.58 -8.66
N SER A 121 -13.47 3.15 -9.92
CA SER A 121 -14.40 3.62 -10.96
C SER A 121 -15.67 2.79 -11.10
N ILE A 122 -15.82 1.68 -10.36
CA ILE A 122 -17.02 0.82 -10.42
C ILE A 122 -18.26 1.58 -9.92
N GLY A 123 -18.09 2.34 -8.83
CA GLY A 123 -19.19 3.07 -8.20
C GLY A 123 -20.34 2.13 -7.80
N THR A 124 -21.57 2.54 -8.14
CA THR A 124 -22.80 1.80 -7.79
C THR A 124 -23.35 0.95 -8.94
N ASP A 125 -22.60 0.74 -10.02
CA ASP A 125 -23.04 -0.08 -11.16
C ASP A 125 -23.21 -1.55 -10.72
N ALA A 126 -24.45 -2.04 -10.76
CA ALA A 126 -24.79 -3.38 -10.28
C ALA A 126 -24.16 -4.50 -11.12
N GLU A 127 -24.04 -4.32 -12.44
CA GLU A 127 -23.40 -5.33 -13.29
C GLU A 127 -21.90 -5.35 -13.02
N ALA A 128 -21.25 -4.18 -13.02
CA ALA A 128 -19.81 -4.07 -12.75
C ALA A 128 -19.45 -4.65 -11.37
N ARG A 129 -20.25 -4.37 -10.34
CA ARG A 129 -20.08 -4.92 -8.98
C ARG A 129 -20.19 -6.44 -8.96
N THR A 130 -21.19 -7.00 -9.65
CA THR A 130 -21.37 -8.46 -9.75
C THR A 130 -20.17 -9.10 -10.45
N ARG A 131 -19.75 -8.54 -11.59
CA ARG A 131 -18.60 -9.04 -12.35
C ARG A 131 -17.30 -8.98 -11.58
N PHE A 132 -17.06 -7.89 -10.85
CA PHE A 132 -15.89 -7.77 -9.97
C PHE A 132 -15.91 -8.86 -8.89
N ALA A 133 -17.04 -9.02 -8.19
CA ALA A 133 -17.17 -10.04 -7.14
C ALA A 133 -16.95 -11.47 -7.67
N ASP A 134 -17.55 -11.80 -8.81
CA ASP A 134 -17.39 -13.11 -9.46
C ASP A 134 -15.93 -13.37 -9.87
N ALA A 135 -15.27 -12.36 -10.46
CA ALA A 135 -13.87 -12.45 -10.88
C ALA A 135 -12.93 -12.70 -9.69
N HIS A 136 -13.12 -12.00 -8.57
CA HIS A 136 -12.30 -12.17 -7.37
C HIS A 136 -12.60 -13.47 -6.62
N THR A 137 -13.85 -13.93 -6.63
CA THR A 137 -14.22 -15.26 -6.14
C THR A 137 -13.47 -16.34 -6.93
N ALA A 138 -13.55 -16.31 -8.27
CA ALA A 138 -12.87 -17.26 -9.14
C ALA A 138 -11.34 -17.18 -9.04
N LEU A 139 -10.77 -15.97 -8.93
CA LEU A 139 -9.33 -15.76 -8.76
C LEU A 139 -8.81 -16.46 -7.50
N THR A 140 -9.53 -16.35 -6.39
CA THR A 140 -9.06 -16.79 -5.06
C THR A 140 -9.50 -18.19 -4.67
N ASP A 141 -10.38 -18.83 -5.45
CA ASP A 141 -10.96 -20.13 -5.15
C ASP A 141 -9.89 -21.18 -4.80
N GLY A 142 -10.03 -21.80 -3.64
CA GLY A 142 -9.15 -22.87 -3.14
C GLY A 142 -7.70 -22.47 -2.80
N LEU A 143 -7.27 -21.21 -2.95
CA LEU A 143 -5.85 -20.85 -2.74
C LEU A 143 -5.40 -20.97 -1.28
N THR A 144 -6.19 -20.44 -0.34
CA THR A 144 -5.82 -20.38 1.07
C THR A 144 -5.96 -21.74 1.78
N SER A 145 -6.86 -22.60 1.31
CA SER A 145 -7.01 -23.97 1.83
C SER A 145 -5.87 -24.89 1.37
N THR A 146 -5.29 -24.63 0.20
CA THR A 146 -4.21 -25.45 -0.38
C THR A 146 -2.81 -24.96 -0.02
N THR A 147 -2.68 -23.69 0.40
CA THR A 147 -1.37 -23.06 0.68
C THR A 147 -1.32 -22.46 2.09
N PRO A 148 -1.08 -23.26 3.14
CA PRO A 148 -0.99 -22.77 4.51
C PRO A 148 0.05 -21.66 4.69
N GLY A 149 -0.40 -20.54 5.25
CA GLY A 149 0.43 -19.37 5.53
C GLY A 149 0.79 -18.54 4.29
N LEU A 150 0.03 -18.64 3.20
CA LEU A 150 -0.01 -17.61 2.16
C LEU A 150 -0.70 -16.35 2.70
N HIS A 151 -0.07 -15.20 2.52
CA HIS A 151 -0.70 -13.89 2.70
C HIS A 151 -1.10 -13.34 1.34
N LEU A 152 -2.38 -13.45 1.00
CA LEU A 152 -2.94 -12.85 -0.22
C LEU A 152 -3.65 -11.54 0.14
N GLY A 153 -3.12 -10.41 -0.32
CA GLY A 153 -3.70 -9.08 -0.12
C GLY A 153 -4.42 -8.55 -1.35
N LEU A 154 -5.43 -7.72 -1.13
CA LEU A 154 -6.06 -6.89 -2.16
C LEU A 154 -5.70 -5.42 -1.89
N ALA A 155 -5.23 -4.69 -2.90
CA ALA A 155 -4.89 -3.28 -2.80
C ALA A 155 -5.73 -2.43 -3.75
N ILE A 156 -6.42 -1.43 -3.21
CA ILE A 156 -7.19 -0.44 -3.96
C ILE A 156 -6.56 0.93 -3.70
N VAL A 157 -5.85 1.45 -4.70
CA VAL A 157 -5.07 2.68 -4.59
C VAL A 157 -5.48 3.70 -5.63
N GLY A 158 -5.24 4.99 -5.32
CA GLY A 158 -5.52 6.09 -6.25
C GLY A 158 -6.98 6.55 -6.29
N GLY A 159 -7.75 6.25 -5.24
CA GLY A 159 -9.15 6.70 -5.13
C GLY A 159 -9.97 5.94 -4.10
N SER A 160 -11.26 6.28 -4.03
CA SER A 160 -12.24 5.62 -3.15
C SER A 160 -13.02 4.53 -3.88
N ALA A 161 -13.12 3.35 -3.27
CA ALA A 161 -14.02 2.27 -3.68
C ALA A 161 -15.17 2.05 -2.69
N ASP A 162 -15.42 3.01 -1.78
CA ASP A 162 -16.51 2.94 -0.81
C ASP A 162 -17.87 2.60 -1.44
N ALA A 163 -18.21 3.26 -2.55
CA ALA A 163 -19.48 3.05 -3.25
C ALA A 163 -19.68 1.61 -3.77
N VAL A 164 -18.61 0.84 -3.93
CA VAL A 164 -18.63 -0.57 -4.33
C VAL A 164 -19.13 -1.46 -3.19
N GLY A 165 -18.80 -1.08 -1.94
CA GLY A 165 -19.17 -1.77 -0.72
C GLY A 165 -18.24 -2.94 -0.36
N ILE A 166 -18.03 -3.17 0.94
CA ILE A 166 -17.04 -4.13 1.42
C ILE A 166 -17.28 -5.57 0.96
N ASP A 167 -18.55 -5.99 0.87
CA ASP A 167 -18.92 -7.37 0.51
C ASP A 167 -18.53 -7.69 -0.93
N VAL A 168 -18.54 -6.69 -1.81
CA VAL A 168 -18.10 -6.82 -3.20
C VAL A 168 -16.58 -6.78 -3.28
N ILE A 169 -15.95 -5.83 -2.56
CA ILE A 169 -14.48 -5.69 -2.52
C ILE A 169 -13.81 -6.96 -1.98
N LEU A 170 -14.38 -7.58 -0.94
CA LEU A 170 -13.88 -8.80 -0.30
C LEU A 170 -14.71 -10.03 -0.66
N ALA A 171 -15.24 -10.10 -1.88
CA ALA A 171 -15.92 -11.30 -2.37
C ALA A 171 -14.97 -12.51 -2.47
N GLY A 172 -13.70 -12.25 -2.80
CA GLY A 172 -12.63 -13.26 -2.76
C GLY A 172 -12.05 -13.47 -1.36
N THR A 173 -11.24 -14.52 -1.19
CA THR A 173 -10.59 -14.83 0.09
C THR A 173 -9.25 -14.09 0.21
N TYR A 174 -9.25 -12.95 0.90
CA TYR A 174 -8.06 -12.12 1.15
C TYR A 174 -7.70 -12.07 2.64
N ALA A 175 -6.40 -12.12 2.93
CA ALA A 175 -5.84 -11.97 4.27
C ALA A 175 -5.76 -10.49 4.71
N SER A 176 -5.67 -9.56 3.75
CA SER A 176 -5.67 -8.13 4.04
C SER A 176 -6.25 -7.28 2.90
N LEU A 177 -6.80 -6.13 3.29
CA LEU A 177 -7.21 -5.06 2.39
C LEU A 177 -6.31 -3.83 2.58
N ALA A 178 -5.70 -3.36 1.50
CA ALA A 178 -4.98 -2.10 1.44
C ALA A 178 -5.83 -1.05 0.73
N VAL A 179 -5.98 0.14 1.32
CA VAL A 179 -6.80 1.22 0.77
C VAL A 179 -6.09 2.56 0.85
N ASP A 180 -6.26 3.37 -0.19
CA ASP A 180 -5.90 4.79 -0.19
C ASP A 180 -6.83 5.57 0.74
N LEU A 181 -6.29 6.20 1.77
CA LEU A 181 -7.02 7.03 2.74
C LEU A 181 -6.72 8.53 2.58
N ILE A 182 -5.93 8.90 1.57
CA ILE A 182 -5.57 10.28 1.27
C ILE A 182 -6.42 10.83 0.13
N ASP A 183 -6.36 10.18 -1.03
CA ASP A 183 -7.15 10.58 -2.21
C ASP A 183 -8.49 9.81 -2.25
N GLY A 184 -8.63 8.76 -1.44
CA GLY A 184 -9.88 8.02 -1.21
C GLY A 184 -10.36 8.02 0.25
N PRO A 185 -10.56 9.17 0.92
CA PRO A 185 -10.86 9.22 2.36
C PRO A 185 -12.14 8.47 2.78
N ASP A 186 -13.12 8.32 1.88
CA ASP A 186 -14.34 7.54 2.14
C ASP A 186 -14.07 6.03 2.33
N ASN A 187 -12.91 5.52 1.91
CA ASN A 187 -12.48 4.14 2.15
C ASN A 187 -12.36 3.81 3.66
N TRP A 188 -12.42 4.81 4.56
CA TRP A 188 -12.60 4.54 5.99
C TRP A 188 -13.85 3.70 6.28
N ARG A 189 -14.91 3.83 5.49
CA ARG A 189 -16.10 2.94 5.60
C ARG A 189 -15.76 1.50 5.24
N LEU A 190 -14.96 1.25 4.21
CA LEU A 190 -14.45 -0.10 3.93
C LEU A 190 -13.62 -0.64 5.10
N VAL A 191 -12.81 0.19 5.75
CA VAL A 191 -12.00 -0.22 6.92
C VAL A 191 -12.87 -0.58 8.13
N THR A 192 -13.94 0.18 8.39
CA THR A 192 -14.89 -0.07 9.48
C THR A 192 -15.81 -1.24 9.21
N GLU A 193 -16.06 -1.55 7.94
CA GLU A 193 -16.92 -2.64 7.51
C GLU A 193 -16.18 -3.96 7.22
N ALA A 194 -14.86 -3.92 7.04
CA ALA A 194 -14.03 -5.09 6.83
C ALA A 194 -14.09 -6.06 8.03
N PRO A 195 -14.11 -7.40 7.80
CA PRO A 195 -14.04 -8.40 8.86
C PRO A 195 -12.86 -8.15 9.83
N ALA A 196 -13.03 -8.56 11.09
CA ALA A 196 -12.03 -8.30 12.15
C ALA A 196 -10.74 -9.12 11.96
N ASP A 197 -10.85 -10.27 11.32
CA ASP A 197 -9.75 -11.17 10.96
C ASP A 197 -9.02 -10.76 9.68
N CYS A 198 -9.64 -9.93 8.83
CA CYS A 198 -8.99 -9.28 7.70
C CYS A 198 -8.06 -8.15 8.17
N GLY A 199 -6.79 -8.22 7.77
CA GLY A 199 -5.82 -7.17 8.02
C GLY A 199 -6.11 -5.90 7.21
N ILE A 200 -5.70 -4.74 7.72
CA ILE A 200 -5.85 -3.45 7.03
C ILE A 200 -4.50 -2.80 6.82
N VAL A 201 -4.21 -2.41 5.58
CA VAL A 201 -3.05 -1.60 5.24
C VAL A 201 -3.53 -0.19 4.89
N CYS A 202 -3.25 0.76 5.76
CA CYS A 202 -3.67 2.15 5.61
C CYS A 202 -2.71 2.90 4.68
N GLY A 203 -3.16 3.26 3.48
CA GLY A 203 -2.44 4.17 2.58
C GLY A 203 -2.54 5.61 3.08
N VAL A 204 -1.51 6.08 3.78
CA VAL A 204 -1.54 7.33 4.58
C VAL A 204 -0.46 8.33 4.22
N ILE A 205 0.49 7.96 3.36
CA ILE A 205 1.50 8.88 2.84
C ILE A 205 1.09 9.31 1.45
N ALA A 206 0.83 10.62 1.28
CA ALA A 206 0.31 11.15 0.03
C ALA A 206 1.33 11.02 -1.11
N THR A 207 0.83 10.84 -2.33
CA THR A 207 1.65 10.66 -3.55
C THR A 207 2.19 11.96 -4.13
N ARG A 208 1.72 13.12 -3.65
CA ARG A 208 2.07 14.45 -4.14
C ARG A 208 3.24 15.09 -3.38
N ALA A 209 4.01 15.90 -4.10
CA ALA A 209 5.09 16.71 -3.52
C ALA A 209 4.51 17.77 -2.56
N GLY A 210 5.22 18.04 -1.47
CA GLY A 210 4.86 19.10 -0.51
C GLY A 210 3.64 18.79 0.37
N SER A 211 3.14 17.56 0.39
CA SER A 211 2.10 17.14 1.34
C SER A 211 2.63 17.16 2.78
N ASP A 212 1.68 17.35 3.70
CA ASP A 212 1.91 17.21 5.13
C ASP A 212 1.84 15.72 5.50
N ASP A 213 3.00 15.06 5.49
CA ASP A 213 3.15 13.64 5.86
C ASP A 213 3.69 13.50 7.30
N ARG A 214 3.30 14.42 8.19
CA ARG A 214 3.67 14.37 9.61
C ARG A 214 3.07 13.14 10.30
N PRO A 215 3.69 12.65 11.38
CA PRO A 215 3.38 11.34 11.96
C PRO A 215 1.98 11.22 12.57
N GLU A 216 1.29 12.32 12.90
CA GLU A 216 -0.01 12.30 13.56
C GLU A 216 -1.08 11.55 12.76
N LEU A 217 -1.18 11.80 11.45
CA LEU A 217 -2.20 11.17 10.61
C LEU A 217 -1.95 9.65 10.45
N PRO A 218 -0.75 9.19 10.07
CA PRO A 218 -0.42 7.76 10.06
C PRO A 218 -0.65 7.06 11.40
N ILE A 219 -0.26 7.69 12.52
CA ILE A 219 -0.40 7.10 13.87
C ILE A 219 -1.88 7.00 14.25
N TRP A 220 -2.66 8.04 13.97
CA TRP A 220 -4.10 8.01 14.17
C TRP A 220 -4.74 6.89 13.33
N ALA A 221 -4.40 6.80 12.04
CA ALA A 221 -4.94 5.79 11.14
C ALA A 221 -4.63 4.37 11.64
N ALA A 222 -3.39 4.10 12.06
CA ALA A 222 -3.01 2.80 12.59
C ALA A 222 -3.81 2.41 13.84
N ASN A 223 -3.91 3.32 14.81
CA ASN A 223 -4.64 3.06 16.07
C ASN A 223 -6.15 2.93 15.82
N TYR A 224 -6.70 3.75 14.93
CA TYR A 224 -8.12 3.70 14.59
C TYR A 224 -8.46 2.37 13.89
N ALA A 225 -7.70 1.97 12.86
CA ALA A 225 -7.86 0.69 12.17
C ALA A 225 -7.70 -0.53 13.11
N ALA A 226 -6.79 -0.45 14.09
CA ALA A 226 -6.57 -1.53 15.07
C ALA A 226 -7.68 -1.62 16.11
N SER A 227 -8.20 -0.48 16.58
CA SER A 227 -9.30 -0.44 17.55
C SER A 227 -10.64 -0.85 16.93
N THR A 228 -10.79 -0.62 15.63
CA THR A 228 -11.97 -0.97 14.85
C THR A 228 -12.18 -2.49 14.89
N ARG A 229 -13.36 -2.90 15.38
CA ARG A 229 -13.76 -4.31 15.53
C ARG A 229 -12.78 -5.18 16.34
N GLY A 230 -11.92 -4.58 17.16
CA GLY A 230 -10.92 -5.31 17.95
C GLY A 230 -9.82 -5.98 17.13
N ARG A 231 -9.55 -5.50 15.91
CA ARG A 231 -8.59 -6.07 14.95
C ARG A 231 -7.17 -6.25 15.52
N GLY A 232 -6.75 -5.31 16.36
CA GLY A 232 -5.44 -5.29 17.01
C GLY A 232 -4.31 -4.79 16.10
N MET A 233 -3.21 -4.34 16.71
CA MET A 233 -2.08 -3.73 16.01
C MET A 233 -1.28 -4.71 15.12
N ASP A 234 -1.42 -6.01 15.35
CA ASP A 234 -0.70 -7.04 14.60
C ASP A 234 -1.26 -7.23 13.19
N ARG A 235 -2.51 -6.82 12.97
CA ARG A 235 -3.22 -6.90 11.68
C ARG A 235 -3.28 -5.56 10.94
N VAL A 236 -2.48 -4.58 11.35
CA VAL A 236 -2.47 -3.25 10.75
C VAL A 236 -1.10 -2.93 10.16
N GLY A 237 -1.12 -2.50 8.90
CA GLY A 237 0.04 -1.97 8.18
C GLY A 237 -0.17 -0.49 7.82
N LEU A 238 0.92 0.24 7.63
CA LEU A 238 0.92 1.56 7.03
C LEU A 238 1.56 1.50 5.66
N ALA A 239 1.11 2.35 4.73
CA ALA A 239 1.72 2.43 3.42
C ALA A 239 1.63 3.80 2.76
N THR A 240 2.31 3.94 1.62
CA THR A 240 2.00 4.99 0.65
C THR A 240 0.57 4.84 0.14
N SER A 241 -0.11 5.95 -0.15
CA SER A 241 -1.48 5.91 -0.67
C SER A 241 -1.56 5.46 -2.13
N GLY A 242 -0.40 5.27 -2.77
CA GLY A 242 -0.27 4.74 -4.12
C GLY A 242 1.15 4.95 -4.66
N SER A 243 1.24 5.19 -5.96
CA SER A 243 2.48 5.43 -6.71
C SER A 243 3.21 6.71 -6.28
N LEU A 244 4.50 6.60 -6.00
CA LEU A 244 5.40 7.75 -5.86
C LEU A 244 6.19 8.04 -7.14
N ALA A 245 5.95 7.30 -8.23
CA ALA A 245 6.79 7.34 -9.43
C ALA A 245 6.85 8.71 -10.13
N ALA A 246 5.86 9.58 -9.90
CA ALA A 246 5.83 10.93 -10.45
C ALA A 246 6.70 11.94 -9.66
N LEU A 247 7.27 11.53 -8.52
CA LEU A 247 8.10 12.40 -7.69
C LEU A 247 9.58 12.35 -8.09
N PRO A 248 10.38 13.37 -7.76
CA PRO A 248 11.83 13.24 -7.70
C PRO A 248 12.24 12.19 -6.65
N TRP A 249 13.34 11.47 -6.89
CA TRP A 249 13.82 10.41 -6.00
C TRP A 249 13.97 10.89 -4.55
N GLN A 250 14.59 12.06 -4.32
CA GLN A 250 14.80 12.59 -2.97
C GLN A 250 13.48 12.87 -2.24
N ALA A 251 12.44 13.30 -2.96
CA ALA A 251 11.11 13.52 -2.38
C ALA A 251 10.42 12.20 -2.06
N ALA A 252 10.57 11.17 -2.91
CA ALA A 252 10.07 9.83 -2.62
C ALA A 252 10.81 9.18 -1.43
N ALA A 253 12.14 9.31 -1.36
CA ALA A 253 12.95 8.81 -0.26
C ALA A 253 12.54 9.42 1.09
N LEU A 254 12.32 10.74 1.14
CA LEU A 254 11.81 11.39 2.35
C LEU A 254 10.43 10.85 2.78
N LYS A 255 9.56 10.52 1.82
CA LYS A 255 8.25 9.91 2.11
C LYS A 255 8.40 8.50 2.67
N VAL A 256 9.31 7.69 2.12
CA VAL A 256 9.61 6.34 2.65
C VAL A 256 10.18 6.43 4.07
N GLN A 257 11.10 7.37 4.31
CA GLN A 257 11.64 7.63 5.65
C GLN A 257 10.52 7.97 6.66
N ARG A 258 9.63 8.90 6.31
CA ARG A 258 8.50 9.29 7.16
C ARG A 258 7.54 8.15 7.43
N LEU A 259 7.30 7.30 6.43
CA LEU A 259 6.47 6.12 6.57
C LEU A 259 7.06 5.14 7.61
N GLY A 260 8.35 4.82 7.48
CA GLY A 260 9.06 3.97 8.43
C GLY A 260 9.08 4.55 9.85
N GLU A 261 9.33 5.85 9.97
CA GLU A 261 9.26 6.55 11.26
C GLU A 261 7.87 6.50 11.88
N ALA A 262 6.82 6.74 11.09
CA ALA A 262 5.44 6.68 11.55
C ALA A 262 5.06 5.29 12.07
N ALA A 263 5.44 4.21 11.38
CA ALA A 263 5.17 2.86 11.84
C ALA A 263 5.90 2.54 13.15
N ARG A 264 7.18 2.91 13.25
CA ARG A 264 7.95 2.76 14.50
C ARG A 264 7.30 3.52 15.66
N LEU A 265 6.88 4.77 15.44
CA LEU A 265 6.24 5.60 16.46
C LEU A 265 4.86 5.06 16.87
N ALA A 266 4.09 4.56 15.91
CA ALA A 266 2.75 4.03 16.18
C ALA A 266 2.78 2.72 16.98
N ALA A 267 3.90 1.97 16.92
CA ALA A 267 4.16 0.80 17.76
C ALA A 267 4.87 1.14 19.09
N ALA A 268 5.36 2.37 19.25
CA ALA A 268 6.14 2.76 20.42
C ALA A 268 5.26 2.98 21.67
N PRO A 269 5.82 2.81 22.88
CA PRO A 269 5.15 3.18 24.12
C PRO A 269 4.75 4.67 24.13
N ARG A 270 3.63 4.99 24.78
CA ARG A 270 3.08 6.35 24.83
C ARG A 270 4.10 7.41 25.30
N ALA A 271 4.98 7.05 26.24
CA ALA A 271 6.01 7.96 26.75
C ALA A 271 7.03 8.39 25.69
N GLU A 272 7.34 7.51 24.73
CA GLU A 272 8.25 7.80 23.61
C GLU A 272 7.54 8.53 22.47
N LEU A 273 6.24 8.25 22.30
CA LEU A 273 5.40 8.85 21.28
C LEU A 273 5.11 10.33 21.55
N LEU A 274 4.65 10.69 22.75
CA LEU A 274 4.13 12.03 23.04
C LEU A 274 5.10 13.18 22.72
N PRO A 275 6.41 13.10 23.01
CA PRO A 275 7.36 14.17 22.67
C PRO A 275 7.58 14.36 21.16
N ARG A 276 7.14 13.41 20.33
CA ARG A 276 7.32 13.41 18.87
C ARG A 276 6.10 13.91 18.10
N LEU A 277 4.98 14.11 18.80
CA LEU A 277 3.74 14.61 18.22
C LEU A 277 3.61 16.11 18.42
N ASP A 278 2.93 16.76 17.48
CA ASP A 278 2.40 18.11 17.65
C ASP A 278 1.55 18.13 18.94
N PRO A 279 1.91 18.97 19.94
CA PRO A 279 1.17 19.03 21.21
C PRO A 279 -0.33 19.30 21.01
N ARG A 280 -0.71 19.96 19.92
CA ARG A 280 -2.10 20.26 19.57
C ARG A 280 -2.91 19.03 19.16
N ALA A 281 -2.23 17.99 18.69
CA ALA A 281 -2.86 16.72 18.33
C ALA A 281 -3.18 15.85 19.55
N VAL A 282 -2.59 16.14 20.72
CA VAL A 282 -2.70 15.30 21.93
C VAL A 282 -3.19 16.03 23.17
N ASP A 283 -3.15 17.36 23.19
CA ASP A 283 -3.63 18.20 24.30
C ASP A 283 -4.54 19.32 23.80
N ILE A 284 -5.81 19.25 24.20
CA ILE A 284 -6.85 20.25 23.90
C ILE A 284 -6.48 21.66 24.37
N ARG A 285 -5.65 21.80 25.42
CA ARG A 285 -5.20 23.11 25.93
C ARG A 285 -4.17 23.76 25.01
N SER A 286 -3.48 22.96 24.21
CA SER A 286 -2.49 23.42 23.24
C SER A 286 -3.13 23.85 21.92
N ALA A 287 -4.38 23.47 21.65
CA ALA A 287 -5.09 23.76 20.39
C ALA A 287 -5.21 25.25 20.02
N ALA A 288 -5.08 26.15 21.02
CA ALA A 288 -5.07 27.60 20.81
C ALA A 288 -3.74 28.16 20.27
N LEU A 289 -2.68 27.34 20.23
CA LEU A 289 -1.39 27.72 19.63
C LEU A 289 -1.53 27.70 18.10
N GLY A 290 -1.05 28.76 17.45
CA GLY A 290 -0.97 28.86 15.98
C GLY A 290 -0.09 27.76 15.35
N ARG A 291 0.36 27.93 14.10
CA ARG A 291 1.19 26.92 13.41
C ARG A 291 2.37 26.47 14.30
N TYR A 292 2.39 25.18 14.66
CA TYR A 292 3.46 24.59 15.45
C TYR A 292 4.54 24.09 14.50
N ASP A 293 5.73 24.69 14.62
CA ASP A 293 6.95 24.17 14.02
C ASP A 293 7.72 23.41 15.11
N PRO A 294 8.08 22.13 14.90
CA PRO A 294 8.85 21.38 15.87
C PRO A 294 10.20 22.05 16.14
N PRO A 295 10.77 21.90 17.35
CA PRO A 295 12.09 22.41 17.67
C PRO A 295 13.17 21.64 16.89
N GLY A 296 13.44 22.09 15.68
CA GLY A 296 14.43 21.52 14.74
C GLY A 296 14.43 22.20 13.37
N ASP A 297 13.29 22.72 12.93
CA ASP A 297 13.11 23.30 11.59
C ASP A 297 13.42 24.81 11.49
N ARG A 298 13.95 25.44 12.54
CA ARG A 298 14.39 26.84 12.44
C ARG A 298 15.75 26.89 11.75
N PRO A 299 15.87 27.53 10.57
CA PRO A 299 17.18 27.82 10.01
C PRO A 299 17.94 28.66 11.03
N THR A 300 19.10 28.18 11.46
CA THR A 300 20.04 28.97 12.27
C THR A 300 20.31 30.27 11.52
N ARG A 301 19.76 31.38 12.01
CA ARG A 301 20.11 32.71 11.52
C ARG A 301 21.62 32.84 11.62
N ARG A 302 22.32 32.79 10.48
CA ARG A 302 23.72 33.21 10.38
C ARG A 302 23.78 34.64 10.91
N ARG A 303 24.44 34.82 12.05
CA ARG A 303 24.87 36.14 12.49
C ARG A 303 25.95 36.60 11.52
N SER A 304 25.62 37.57 10.69
CA SER A 304 26.60 38.35 9.94
C SER A 304 27.43 39.16 10.94
N SER A 305 28.72 38.84 11.03
CA SER A 305 29.77 39.72 11.57
C SER A 305 30.26 40.65 10.49
#